data_AF-A0A433QCG5-F1
#
_entry.id   AF-A0A433QCG5-F1
#
_cell.length_a   1.000
_cell.length_b   1.000
_cell.length_c   1.000
_cell.angle_alpha   90.00
_cell.angle_beta   90.00
_cell.angle_gamma   90.00
#
_symmetry.space_group_name_H-M   'P 1'
#
loop_
_entity.id
_entity.type
_entity.pdbx_description
1 polymer ?
#
loop_
_entity_poly.entity_id
_entity_poly.type
_entity_poly.pdbx_seq_one_letter_code
_entity_poly.pdbx_strand_id
1 'polypeptide(L)'
;MQRAILLFVLLALLASSVSAHFILTYPVSRGFDDDMEPTSPCGSFNTLQNRTLFPISSGFVEINSGHVKATLQINIIFSSNPQTTDFSAAANSSASVKTNVDHPGFSCVPFDLSANSLAKNGTNATIQAVFNSGEESTLYQCTDVILSTSASNWNSSACINAGNSSGNSTTPSKSDAAALMQHGFVAILVVVALAINL
;
A
#
# COMPACT_ATOMS: atom_id res chain seq x y z
N MET A 1 -29.86 -33.78 4.43
CA MET A 1 -28.39 -33.65 4.56
C MET A 1 -27.79 -32.83 3.41
N GLN A 2 -28.14 -33.10 2.14
CA GLN A 2 -27.75 -32.31 0.94
C GLN A 2 -27.86 -30.78 1.09
N ARG A 3 -29.00 -30.29 1.63
CA ARG A 3 -29.28 -28.84 1.76
C ARG A 3 -28.36 -28.13 2.76
N ALA A 4 -27.92 -28.81 3.80
CA ALA A 4 -27.00 -28.25 4.81
C ALA A 4 -25.56 -28.16 4.27
N ILE A 5 -25.16 -29.11 3.44
CA ILE A 5 -23.85 -29.12 2.77
C ILE A 5 -23.78 -28.01 1.72
N LEU A 6 -24.83 -27.83 0.92
CA LEU A 6 -24.92 -26.73 -0.04
C LEU A 6 -24.85 -25.36 0.63
N LEU A 7 -25.52 -25.18 1.78
CA LEU A 7 -25.44 -23.95 2.57
C LEU A 7 -24.04 -23.71 3.13
N PHE A 8 -23.36 -24.76 3.63
CA PHE A 8 -21.99 -24.65 4.12
C PHE A 8 -20.98 -24.30 3.01
N VAL A 9 -21.12 -24.89 1.82
CA VAL A 9 -20.28 -24.60 0.66
C VAL A 9 -20.53 -23.17 0.14
N LEU A 10 -21.79 -22.71 0.07
CA LEU A 10 -22.11 -21.34 -0.29
C LEU A 10 -21.53 -20.32 0.71
N LEU A 11 -21.61 -20.62 2.01
CA LEU A 11 -21.09 -19.75 3.07
C LEU A 11 -19.55 -19.69 3.08
N ALA A 12 -18.87 -20.78 2.71
CA ALA A 12 -17.42 -20.81 2.54
C ALA A 12 -16.95 -20.05 1.29
N LEU A 13 -17.73 -20.05 0.21
CA LEU A 13 -17.46 -19.27 -1.01
C LEU A 13 -17.64 -17.75 -0.82
N LEU A 14 -18.41 -17.34 0.19
CA LEU A 14 -18.62 -15.93 0.54
C LEU A 14 -17.49 -15.33 1.41
N ALA A 15 -16.52 -16.15 1.85
CA ALA A 15 -15.59 -15.79 2.92
C ALA A 15 -14.20 -15.29 2.45
N SER A 16 -13.99 -15.06 1.16
CA SER A 16 -12.69 -14.62 0.63
C SER A 16 -12.80 -13.30 -0.14
N SER A 17 -13.15 -12.23 0.57
CA SER A 17 -12.76 -10.87 0.15
C SER A 17 -11.31 -10.66 0.58
N VAL A 18 -10.36 -10.94 -0.31
CA VAL A 18 -8.99 -10.47 -0.11
C VAL A 18 -9.04 -8.94 -0.18
N SER A 19 -8.74 -8.26 0.92
CA SER A 19 -8.61 -6.80 0.92
C SER A 19 -7.36 -6.43 0.14
N ALA A 20 -7.55 -5.80 -1.02
CA ALA A 20 -6.47 -5.33 -1.89
C ALA A 20 -6.05 -3.88 -1.61
N HIS A 21 -6.68 -3.28 -0.60
CA HIS A 21 -6.44 -1.91 -0.15
C HIS A 21 -5.05 -1.75 0.44
N PHE A 22 -4.53 -0.53 0.37
CA PHE A 22 -3.31 -0.14 1.06
C PHE A 22 -3.60 1.07 1.94
N ILE A 23 -2.66 1.42 2.82
CA ILE A 23 -2.69 2.68 3.57
C ILE A 23 -1.34 3.34 3.38
N LEU A 24 -1.32 4.59 2.94
CA LEU A 24 -0.12 5.43 2.96
C LEU A 24 0.14 5.88 4.40
N THR A 25 1.07 5.22 5.08
CA THR A 25 1.33 5.38 6.52
C THR A 25 2.36 6.47 6.81
N TYR A 26 3.33 6.69 5.91
CA TYR A 26 4.33 7.74 6.09
C TYR A 26 4.83 8.34 4.75
N PRO A 27 4.87 9.68 4.61
CA PRO A 27 4.15 10.65 5.42
C PRO A 27 2.64 10.37 5.42
N VAL A 28 1.95 10.72 6.50
CA VAL A 28 0.55 10.37 6.72
C VAL A 28 -0.34 10.87 5.58
N SER A 29 -1.20 9.99 5.06
CA SER A 29 -2.12 10.33 3.97
C SER A 29 -3.09 11.45 4.34
N ARG A 30 -3.70 12.07 3.33
CA ARG A 30 -4.78 13.06 3.51
C ARG A 30 -6.01 12.49 4.21
N GLY A 31 -6.17 11.17 4.16
CA GLY A 31 -7.32 10.43 4.64
C GLY A 31 -7.38 9.08 3.95
N PHE A 32 -8.32 8.26 4.40
CA PHE A 32 -8.53 6.92 3.88
C PHE A 32 -10.00 6.52 4.03
N ASP A 33 -10.55 5.94 2.96
CA ASP A 33 -11.88 5.36 2.88
C ASP A 33 -11.81 4.27 1.80
N ASP A 34 -12.08 3.02 2.19
CA ASP A 34 -11.92 1.84 1.34
C ASP A 34 -12.75 1.94 0.05
N ASP A 35 -13.96 2.48 0.15
CA ASP A 35 -14.89 2.56 -0.98
C ASP A 35 -14.48 3.67 -1.97
N MET A 36 -13.79 4.70 -1.47
CA MET A 36 -13.35 5.84 -2.27
C MET A 36 -11.93 5.70 -2.83
N GLU A 37 -11.10 4.82 -2.27
CA GLU A 37 -9.70 4.61 -2.67
C GLU A 37 -9.49 4.39 -4.18
N PRO A 38 -10.38 3.69 -4.93
CA PRO A 38 -10.27 3.57 -6.38
C PRO A 38 -10.45 4.87 -7.17
N THR A 39 -10.81 5.97 -6.51
CA THR A 39 -11.11 7.26 -7.16
C THR A 39 -9.88 8.14 -7.26
N SER A 40 -9.36 8.29 -8.47
CA SER A 40 -8.26 9.22 -8.78
C SER A 40 -8.63 10.69 -8.46
N PRO A 41 -7.66 11.55 -8.08
CA PRO A 41 -6.23 11.25 -7.91
C PRO A 41 -5.83 10.82 -6.50
N CYS A 42 -6.67 11.01 -5.48
CA CYS A 42 -6.27 10.88 -4.08
C CYS A 42 -7.29 10.07 -3.24
N GLY A 43 -8.01 9.12 -3.84
CA GLY A 43 -9.04 8.34 -3.16
C GLY A 43 -10.22 9.20 -2.72
N SER A 44 -10.61 10.18 -3.54
CA SER A 44 -11.56 11.26 -3.20
C SER A 44 -11.13 12.28 -2.13
N PHE A 45 -9.97 12.10 -1.45
CA PHE A 45 -9.40 13.08 -0.52
C PHE A 45 -8.67 14.22 -1.27
N ASN A 46 -9.43 14.99 -2.05
CA ASN A 46 -8.89 16.02 -2.95
C ASN A 46 -8.51 17.33 -2.23
N THR A 47 -8.92 17.53 -0.99
CA THR A 47 -8.61 18.72 -0.20
C THR A 47 -7.21 18.61 0.40
N LEU A 48 -6.37 19.61 0.16
CA LEU A 48 -5.03 19.72 0.74
C LEU A 48 -5.06 19.66 2.27
N GLN A 49 -4.09 18.96 2.85
CA GLN A 49 -3.88 18.88 4.30
C GLN A 49 -2.63 19.66 4.74
N ASN A 50 -2.37 19.69 6.05
CA ASN A 50 -1.15 20.24 6.60
C ASN A 50 0.08 19.50 6.03
N ARG A 51 1.04 20.27 5.53
CA ARG A 51 2.23 19.71 4.89
C ARG A 51 3.26 19.25 5.91
N THR A 52 3.85 18.08 5.68
CA THR A 52 4.98 17.57 6.46
C THR A 52 6.31 17.87 5.76
N LEU A 53 7.41 17.98 6.52
CA LEU A 53 8.73 18.16 5.91
C LEU A 53 9.18 16.85 5.28
N PHE A 54 9.56 16.87 4.00
CA PHE A 54 10.07 15.72 3.27
C PHE A 54 11.54 15.95 2.87
N PRO A 55 12.49 15.12 3.31
CA PRO A 55 13.89 15.28 2.98
C PRO A 55 14.13 15.13 1.48
N ILE A 56 14.90 16.05 0.88
CA ILE A 56 15.21 15.99 -0.56
C ILE A 56 16.09 14.79 -0.91
N SER A 57 17.09 14.44 -0.08
CA SER A 57 18.08 13.40 -0.39
C SER A 57 17.84 12.04 0.27
N SER A 58 16.94 11.98 1.26
CA SER A 58 16.72 10.78 2.09
C SER A 58 15.24 10.54 2.40
N GLY A 59 14.36 11.13 1.59
CA GLY A 59 12.93 10.94 1.71
C GLY A 59 12.52 9.52 1.37
N PHE A 60 11.38 9.10 1.89
CA PHE A 60 10.76 7.81 1.57
C PHE A 60 9.26 7.90 1.75
N VAL A 61 8.56 6.96 1.12
CA VAL A 61 7.14 6.69 1.33
C VAL A 61 6.99 5.30 1.94
N GLU A 62 6.22 5.18 2.99
CA GLU A 62 5.81 3.91 3.57
C GLU A 62 4.32 3.68 3.30
N ILE A 63 4.00 2.47 2.85
CA ILE A 63 2.63 1.97 2.79
C ILE A 63 2.47 0.72 3.66
N ASN A 64 1.24 0.39 4.05
CA ASN A 64 0.86 -0.91 4.57
C ASN A 64 -0.22 -1.52 3.67
N SER A 65 0.01 -2.71 3.11
CA SER A 65 -0.87 -3.34 2.13
C SER A 65 -1.38 -4.70 2.61
N GLY A 66 -2.65 -5.02 2.34
CA GLY A 66 -3.21 -6.36 2.51
C GLY A 66 -2.85 -7.34 1.38
N HIS A 67 -2.48 -6.81 0.21
CA HIS A 67 -2.23 -7.62 -0.98
C HIS A 67 -0.83 -8.26 -0.97
N VAL A 68 -0.74 -9.51 -1.47
CA VAL A 68 0.52 -10.28 -1.53
C VAL A 68 1.42 -9.88 -2.70
N LYS A 69 0.87 -9.20 -3.70
CA LYS A 69 1.59 -8.77 -4.90
C LYS A 69 0.96 -7.53 -5.51
N ALA A 70 1.74 -6.48 -5.71
CA ALA A 70 1.28 -5.29 -6.39
C ALA A 70 2.42 -4.52 -7.01
N THR A 71 2.06 -3.59 -7.88
CA THR A 71 2.94 -2.54 -8.35
C THR A 71 2.58 -1.23 -7.65
N LEU A 72 3.54 -0.63 -6.97
CA LEU A 72 3.42 0.67 -6.34
C LEU A 72 4.17 1.71 -7.18
N GLN A 73 3.47 2.75 -7.58
CA GLN A 73 4.04 3.93 -8.23
C GLN A 73 3.86 5.15 -7.32
N ILE A 74 4.95 5.81 -7.01
CA ILE A 74 4.95 7.06 -6.25
C ILE A 74 5.22 8.20 -7.24
N ASN A 75 4.30 9.16 -7.31
CA ASN A 75 4.45 10.39 -8.08
C ASN A 75 4.61 11.57 -7.11
N ILE A 76 5.50 12.51 -7.40
CA ILE A 76 5.70 13.74 -6.63
C ILE A 76 5.39 14.90 -7.57
N ILE A 77 4.32 15.62 -7.28
CA ILE A 77 3.82 16.74 -8.07
C ILE A 77 4.31 18.04 -7.41
N PHE A 78 5.18 18.78 -8.10
CA PHE A 78 5.76 20.04 -7.59
C PHE A 78 4.81 21.22 -7.78
N SER A 79 3.70 21.22 -7.04
CA SER A 79 2.69 22.28 -7.07
C SER A 79 2.21 22.60 -5.66
N SER A 80 1.95 23.89 -5.40
CA SER A 80 1.31 24.33 -4.16
C SER A 80 -0.20 24.07 -4.13
N ASN A 81 -0.82 23.84 -5.29
CA ASN A 81 -2.24 23.54 -5.40
C ASN A 81 -2.51 22.69 -6.66
N PRO A 82 -2.12 21.40 -6.64
CA PRO A 82 -2.21 20.56 -7.83
C PRO A 82 -3.66 20.37 -8.27
N GLN A 83 -3.89 20.50 -9.57
CA GLN A 83 -5.15 20.16 -10.22
C GLN A 83 -5.12 18.71 -10.69
N THR A 84 -6.27 18.12 -11.01
CA THR A 84 -6.37 16.73 -11.49
C THR A 84 -5.47 16.45 -12.70
N THR A 85 -5.24 17.43 -13.56
CA THR A 85 -4.35 17.34 -14.73
C THR A 85 -2.88 17.14 -14.36
N ASP A 86 -2.47 17.60 -13.18
CA ASP A 86 -1.08 17.55 -12.72
C ASP A 86 -0.66 16.14 -12.25
N PHE A 87 -1.62 15.23 -12.05
CA PHE A 87 -1.39 13.84 -11.67
C PHE A 87 -1.23 12.89 -12.86
N SER A 88 -1.20 13.42 -14.09
CA SER A 88 -0.95 12.63 -15.28
C SER A 88 0.54 12.32 -15.45
N ALA A 89 0.87 11.14 -16.00
CA ALA A 89 2.26 10.75 -16.24
C ALA A 89 3.03 11.67 -17.21
N ALA A 90 2.32 12.55 -17.94
CA ALA A 90 2.88 13.53 -18.85
C ALA A 90 3.06 14.93 -18.21
N ALA A 91 2.81 15.08 -16.91
CA ALA A 91 2.99 16.36 -16.23
C ALA A 91 4.48 16.74 -16.19
N ASN A 92 4.82 17.87 -16.81
CA ASN A 92 6.19 18.39 -16.89
C ASN A 92 6.79 18.80 -15.52
N SER A 93 6.00 18.75 -14.46
CA SER A 93 6.38 19.17 -13.10
C SER A 93 6.15 18.07 -12.08
N SER A 94 6.48 16.83 -12.47
CA SER A 94 6.46 15.68 -11.56
C SER A 94 7.75 14.84 -11.62
N ALA A 95 8.04 14.15 -10.51
CA ALA A 95 9.00 13.05 -10.45
C ALA A 95 8.26 11.76 -10.11
N SER A 96 8.76 10.60 -10.55
CA SER A 96 8.10 9.31 -10.31
C SER A 96 9.09 8.19 -10.04
N VAL A 97 8.72 7.25 -9.19
CA VAL A 97 9.39 5.95 -9.02
C VAL A 97 8.33 4.85 -9.02
N LYS A 98 8.68 3.68 -9.52
CA LYS A 98 7.79 2.52 -9.59
C LYS A 98 8.54 1.29 -9.08
N THR A 99 7.92 0.53 -8.20
CA THR A 99 8.48 -0.69 -7.60
C THR A 99 7.42 -1.78 -7.49
N ASN A 100 7.85 -3.04 -7.45
CA ASN A 100 6.99 -4.14 -7.07
C ASN A 100 6.99 -4.30 -5.56
N VAL A 101 5.85 -4.73 -5.02
CA VAL A 101 5.63 -5.14 -3.64
C VAL A 101 5.14 -6.58 -3.70
N ASP A 102 5.97 -7.54 -3.30
CA ASP A 102 5.69 -8.98 -3.40
C ASP A 102 5.41 -9.62 -2.03
N HIS A 103 4.89 -8.83 -1.09
CA HIS A 103 4.49 -9.27 0.25
C HIS A 103 3.38 -8.37 0.81
N PRO A 104 2.54 -8.88 1.73
CA PRO A 104 1.65 -8.02 2.51
C PRO A 104 2.43 -7.30 3.63
N GLY A 105 1.80 -6.33 4.26
CA GLY A 105 2.36 -5.54 5.36
C GLY A 105 3.05 -4.25 4.89
N PHE A 106 3.97 -3.76 5.72
CA PHE A 106 4.68 -2.51 5.48
C PHE A 106 5.70 -2.61 4.35
N SER A 107 5.69 -1.65 3.43
CA SER A 107 6.69 -1.47 2.38
C SER A 107 7.19 -0.04 2.38
N CYS A 108 8.51 0.13 2.48
CA CYS A 108 9.17 1.42 2.39
C CYS A 108 9.85 1.61 1.03
N VAL A 109 9.52 2.71 0.36
CA VAL A 109 10.04 3.12 -0.94
C VAL A 109 10.88 4.38 -0.77
N PRO A 110 12.22 4.28 -0.76
CA PRO A 110 13.09 5.45 -0.72
C PRO A 110 12.99 6.25 -2.02
N PHE A 111 13.13 7.57 -1.90
CA PHE A 111 13.09 8.49 -3.03
C PHE A 111 14.14 9.60 -2.85
N ASP A 112 15.11 9.67 -3.76
CA ASP A 112 16.10 10.75 -3.82
C ASP A 112 15.71 11.76 -4.90
N LEU A 113 15.48 13.00 -4.47
CA LEU A 113 15.12 14.13 -5.32
C LEU A 113 16.31 15.05 -5.60
N SER A 114 17.51 14.75 -5.13
CA SER A 114 18.69 15.62 -5.23
C SER A 114 19.07 16.00 -6.68
N ALA A 115 18.81 15.12 -7.64
CA ALA A 115 19.06 15.37 -9.06
C ALA A 115 17.90 16.14 -9.76
N ASN A 116 16.77 16.36 -9.09
CA ASN A 116 15.61 17.02 -9.67
C ASN A 116 15.71 18.56 -9.51
N SER A 117 15.71 19.28 -10.62
CA SER A 117 15.87 20.75 -10.63
C SER A 117 14.71 21.52 -9.97
N LEU A 118 13.55 20.89 -9.80
CA LEU A 118 12.38 21.46 -9.13
C LEU A 118 12.38 21.20 -7.61
N ALA A 119 13.17 20.22 -7.14
CA ALA A 119 13.23 19.83 -5.74
C ALA A 119 14.14 20.76 -4.92
N LYS A 120 13.65 21.96 -4.65
CA LYS A 120 14.34 22.98 -3.85
C LYS A 120 13.80 23.02 -2.42
N ASN A 121 14.63 23.47 -1.50
CA ASN A 121 14.21 23.71 -0.11
C ASN A 121 13.02 24.69 -0.08
N GLY A 122 11.94 24.32 0.60
CA GLY A 122 10.71 25.08 0.68
C GLY A 122 9.70 24.83 -0.45
N THR A 123 10.02 24.00 -1.45
CA THR A 123 9.06 23.65 -2.51
C THR A 123 7.90 22.85 -1.92
N ASN A 124 6.67 23.35 -2.07
CA ASN A 124 5.47 22.57 -1.80
C ASN A 124 5.30 21.49 -2.87
N ALA A 125 4.90 20.30 -2.44
CA ALA A 125 4.56 19.21 -3.34
C ALA A 125 3.41 18.36 -2.78
N THR A 126 2.76 17.61 -3.65
CA THR A 126 1.87 16.50 -3.29
C THR A 126 2.50 15.21 -3.76
N ILE A 127 2.58 14.23 -2.87
CA ILE A 127 2.99 12.87 -3.20
C ILE A 127 1.73 12.04 -3.39
N GLN A 128 1.62 11.36 -4.53
CA GLN A 128 0.55 10.42 -4.84
C GLN A 128 1.14 9.00 -4.86
N ALA A 129 0.55 8.12 -4.06
CA ALA A 129 0.77 6.68 -4.14
C ALA A 129 -0.32 6.07 -5.02
N VAL A 130 0.10 5.35 -6.06
CA VAL A 130 -0.75 4.61 -7.00
C VAL A 130 -0.43 3.13 -6.84
N PHE A 131 -1.40 2.37 -6.39
CA PHE A 131 -1.24 0.95 -6.11
C PHE A 131 -2.09 0.12 -7.06
N ASN A 132 -1.48 -0.88 -7.70
CA ASN A 132 -2.15 -1.73 -8.67
C ASN A 132 -1.77 -3.20 -8.43
N SER A 133 -2.72 -4.01 -7.99
CA SER A 133 -2.53 -5.45 -7.78
C SER A 133 -2.60 -6.26 -9.07
N GLY A 134 -3.13 -5.68 -10.16
CA GLY A 134 -3.41 -6.36 -11.42
C GLY A 134 -4.71 -7.18 -11.42
N GLU A 135 -5.31 -7.40 -10.26
CA GLU A 135 -6.55 -8.16 -10.08
C GLU A 135 -7.75 -7.24 -9.80
N GLU A 136 -7.50 -6.14 -9.08
CA GLU A 136 -8.49 -5.15 -8.67
C GLU A 136 -8.31 -3.81 -9.40
N SER A 137 -9.24 -2.87 -9.17
CA SER A 137 -9.09 -1.48 -9.60
C SER A 137 -7.80 -0.85 -9.06
N THR A 138 -7.25 0.12 -9.79
CA THR A 138 -6.11 0.91 -9.28
C THR A 138 -6.56 1.79 -8.13
N LEU A 139 -5.73 1.87 -7.09
CA LEU A 139 -6.00 2.52 -5.82
C LEU A 139 -5.09 3.74 -5.63
N TYR A 140 -5.59 4.76 -4.96
CA TYR A 140 -4.95 6.07 -4.88
C TYR A 140 -4.99 6.67 -3.47
N GLN A 141 -3.84 7.15 -3.00
CA GLN A 141 -3.75 7.99 -1.82
C GLN A 141 -2.74 9.11 -2.03
N CYS A 142 -2.90 10.20 -1.29
CA CYS A 142 -2.01 11.35 -1.37
C CYS A 142 -1.55 11.82 0.01
N THR A 143 -0.39 12.45 0.06
CA THR A 143 0.08 13.27 1.21
C THR A 143 0.66 14.57 0.68
N ASP A 144 0.59 15.63 1.48
CA ASP A 144 1.15 16.94 1.14
C ASP A 144 2.43 17.21 1.92
N VAL A 145 3.44 17.73 1.23
CA VAL A 145 4.78 17.89 1.80
C VAL A 145 5.41 19.23 1.42
N ILE A 146 6.39 19.65 2.22
CA ILE A 146 7.35 20.70 1.89
C ILE A 146 8.71 20.06 1.80
N LEU A 147 9.36 20.17 0.64
CA LEU A 147 10.69 19.65 0.44
C LEU A 147 11.69 20.41 1.30
N SER A 148 12.56 19.70 1.99
CA SER A 148 13.53 20.30 2.89
C SER A 148 14.91 19.67 2.76
N THR A 149 15.95 20.49 2.83
CA THR A 149 17.33 20.02 3.03
C THR A 149 17.62 19.65 4.50
N SER A 150 16.75 20.08 5.43
CA SER A 150 16.81 19.77 6.86
C SER A 150 15.40 19.54 7.40
N ALA A 151 14.95 18.29 7.39
CA ALA A 151 13.64 17.89 7.90
C ALA A 151 13.77 17.46 9.38
N SER A 152 13.73 18.43 10.30
CA SER A 152 13.95 18.22 11.74
C SER A 152 13.02 17.21 12.40
N ASN A 153 11.83 17.00 11.83
CA ASN A 153 10.77 16.16 12.38
C ASN A 153 10.65 14.83 11.62
N TRP A 154 11.59 14.54 10.73
CA TRP A 154 11.56 13.34 9.91
C TRP A 154 11.85 12.10 10.76
N ASN A 155 10.91 11.15 10.75
CA ASN A 155 11.05 9.90 11.47
C ASN A 155 11.67 8.84 10.56
N SER A 156 13.00 8.78 10.50
CA SER A 156 13.71 7.79 9.69
C SER A 156 13.42 6.34 10.09
N SER A 157 12.97 6.09 11.31
CA SER A 157 12.61 4.75 11.80
C SER A 157 11.26 4.25 11.26
N ALA A 158 10.45 5.13 10.65
CA ALA A 158 9.20 4.74 9.98
C ALA A 158 9.42 4.09 8.61
N CYS A 159 10.65 3.90 8.15
CA CYS A 159 10.91 3.17 6.91
C CYS A 159 11.18 1.70 7.24
N ILE A 160 10.13 0.87 7.23
CA ILE A 160 10.27 -0.58 7.42
C ILE A 160 9.72 -1.37 6.24
N ASN A 161 10.30 -2.55 6.00
CA ASN A 161 9.76 -3.55 5.08
C ASN A 161 9.39 -4.80 5.89
N ALA A 162 8.18 -5.31 5.69
CA ALA A 162 7.74 -6.55 6.32
C ALA A 162 8.70 -7.69 5.96
N GLY A 163 9.16 -8.43 6.97
CA GLY A 163 10.19 -9.48 6.83
C GLY A 163 11.63 -9.01 7.08
N ASN A 164 11.89 -7.70 7.15
CA ASN A 164 13.22 -7.12 7.36
C ASN A 164 13.42 -6.53 8.78
N SER A 165 12.89 -7.19 9.80
CA SER A 165 13.04 -6.78 11.21
C SER A 165 14.43 -7.13 11.75
N SER A 166 15.45 -6.34 11.39
CA SER A 166 16.71 -6.27 12.14
C SER A 166 16.57 -5.25 13.26
N GLY A 167 15.97 -5.64 14.38
CA GLY A 167 15.75 -4.78 15.55
C GLY A 167 15.57 -5.59 16.83
N ASN A 168 16.68 -5.83 17.54
CA ASN A 168 16.85 -6.31 18.91
C ASN A 168 15.58 -6.82 19.64
N SER A 169 15.10 -7.99 19.24
CA SER A 169 14.05 -8.73 19.95
C SER A 169 14.67 -9.45 21.15
N THR A 170 14.51 -8.89 22.34
CA THR A 170 14.51 -9.72 23.56
C THR A 170 13.33 -10.67 23.44
N THR A 171 13.63 -11.94 23.23
CA THR A 171 12.66 -13.02 23.14
C THR A 171 11.78 -13.09 24.40
N PRO A 172 10.50 -13.39 24.21
CA PRO A 172 9.94 -14.56 24.87
C PRO A 172 9.49 -15.57 23.82
N SER A 173 10.01 -16.78 23.99
CA SER A 173 9.63 -17.98 23.26
C SER A 173 8.17 -18.35 23.51
N LYS A 174 7.39 -18.51 22.44
CA LYS A 174 6.35 -19.56 22.26
C LYS A 174 6.21 -19.81 20.75
N SER A 175 6.96 -20.74 20.17
CA SER A 175 6.56 -22.14 19.91
C SER A 175 5.14 -22.33 19.33
N ASP A 176 5.15 -22.86 18.10
CA ASP A 176 4.19 -23.74 17.44
C ASP A 176 2.87 -23.17 16.90
N ALA A 177 2.90 -22.78 15.60
CA ALA A 177 1.82 -23.07 14.65
C ALA A 177 2.26 -22.86 13.19
N ALA A 178 3.34 -23.53 12.77
CA ALA A 178 3.67 -23.70 11.35
C ALA A 178 3.45 -25.16 10.96
N ALA A 179 2.19 -25.53 10.72
CA ALA A 179 1.81 -26.69 9.91
C ALA A 179 0.28 -26.78 9.87
N LEU A 180 -0.37 -26.19 8.85
CA LEU A 180 -1.69 -26.62 8.36
C LEU A 180 -2.07 -25.84 7.08
N MET A 181 -1.19 -25.82 6.08
CA MET A 181 -1.58 -25.42 4.72
C MET A 181 -1.06 -26.40 3.67
N GLN A 182 -1.44 -27.68 3.81
CA GLN A 182 -1.33 -28.61 2.67
C GLN A 182 -2.39 -29.74 2.65
N HIS A 183 -3.49 -29.60 3.40
CA HIS A 183 -4.56 -30.61 3.43
C HIS A 183 -5.96 -30.08 3.05
N GLY A 184 -6.14 -28.77 2.86
CA GLY A 184 -7.44 -28.18 2.52
C GLY A 184 -7.95 -28.56 1.12
N PHE A 185 -7.06 -28.61 0.12
CA PHE A 185 -7.45 -28.96 -1.24
C PHE A 185 -7.76 -30.47 -1.41
N VAL A 186 -7.08 -31.34 -0.68
CA VAL A 186 -7.30 -32.80 -0.76
C VAL A 186 -8.57 -33.20 -0.02
N ALA A 187 -8.86 -32.57 1.13
CA ALA A 187 -10.09 -32.85 1.88
C ALA A 187 -11.37 -32.47 1.12
N ILE A 188 -11.35 -31.36 0.37
CA ILE A 188 -12.49 -30.93 -0.46
C ILE A 188 -12.72 -31.89 -1.63
N LEU A 189 -11.66 -32.37 -2.28
CA LEU A 189 -11.77 -33.37 -3.37
C LEU A 189 -12.26 -34.73 -2.87
N VAL A 190 -11.83 -35.18 -1.68
CA VAL A 190 -12.26 -36.46 -1.09
C VAL A 190 -13.73 -36.43 -0.66
N VAL A 191 -14.21 -35.32 -0.11
CA VAL A 191 -15.62 -35.16 0.28
C VAL A 191 -16.54 -35.07 -0.94
N VAL A 192 -16.10 -34.41 -2.02
CA VAL A 192 -16.83 -34.38 -3.29
C VAL A 192 -16.86 -35.77 -3.96
N ALA A 193 -15.76 -36.52 -3.94
CA ALA A 193 -15.71 -37.87 -4.52
C ALA A 193 -16.56 -38.89 -3.75
N LEU A 194 -16.65 -38.79 -2.41
CA LEU A 194 -17.52 -39.67 -1.61
C LEU A 194 -19.01 -39.35 -1.79
N ALA A 195 -19.36 -38.11 -2.11
CA ALA A 195 -20.74 -37.67 -2.29
C ALA A 195 -21.33 -37.97 -3.68
N ILE A 196 -20.51 -38.29 -4.68
CA ILE A 196 -20.95 -38.68 -6.03
C ILE A 196 -21.25 -40.19 -6.12
N ASN A 197 -20.75 -40.99 -5.16
CA ASN A 197 -20.91 -42.45 -5.11
C ASN A 197 -21.95 -42.93 -4.06
N LEU A 198 -22.85 -42.07 -3.57
CA LEU A 198 -24.05 -42.45 -2.80
C LEU A 198 -25.32 -41.92 -3.46
#